data_AF-A0A959EYX6-F1
#
_entry.id   AF-A0A959EYX6-F1
#
_cell.length_a   1.000
_cell.length_b   1.000
_cell.length_c   1.000
_cell.angle_alpha   90.00
_cell.angle_beta   90.00
_cell.angle_gamma   90.00
#
_symmetry.space_group_name_H-M   'P 1'
#
loop_
_entity.id
_entity.type
_entity.pdbx_description
1 polymer ?
#
loop_
_entity_poly.entity_id
_entity_poly.type
_entity_poly.pdbx_seq_one_letter_code
_entity_poly.pdbx_strand_id
1 'polypeptide(L)'
;PGSTLRNYLFHDRSKLTKPVGFLVLIVALATYLTVTFFTFQEEFQIAGMTIHATDSSPDTTHNILRFFKEYFNLLLLLVLPFYALGSYWLFRKNRWNFAEHLVINAYILGYQNAIYLLFFPLLFLPGSHNIYLLATLIYHLYAYRLVFEAPGFRGLIRAFGAFLVSYLLYYLFIAIVFVGVAILF
;
A
#
# COMPACT_ATOMS: atom_id res chain seq x y z
N PRO A 1 8.66 10.28 -14.07
CA PRO A 1 8.54 8.90 -13.51
C PRO A 1 8.17 7.83 -14.54
N GLY A 2 7.11 8.03 -15.34
CA GLY A 2 6.64 7.02 -16.31
C GLY A 2 7.60 6.72 -17.46
N SER A 3 8.27 7.73 -18.04
CA SER A 3 9.27 7.53 -19.10
C SER A 3 10.51 6.77 -18.60
N THR A 4 10.95 7.05 -17.36
CA THR A 4 12.06 6.33 -16.71
C THR A 4 11.70 4.87 -16.44
N LEU A 5 10.49 4.59 -15.92
CA LEU A 5 10.01 3.23 -15.66
C LEU A 5 9.90 2.41 -16.96
N ARG A 6 9.46 3.05 -18.05
CA ARG A 6 9.38 2.42 -19.38
C ARG A 6 10.79 2.07 -19.89
N ASN A 7 11.71 3.04 -19.92
CA ASN A 7 13.08 2.77 -20.35
C ASN A 7 13.76 1.69 -19.48
N TYR A 8 13.42 1.64 -18.20
CA TYR A 8 13.90 0.63 -17.26
C TYR A 8 13.40 -0.78 -17.55
N LEU A 9 12.11 -0.95 -17.86
CA LEU A 9 11.49 -2.25 -18.14
C LEU A 9 11.83 -2.79 -19.54
N PHE A 10 12.00 -1.91 -20.53
CA PHE A 10 12.15 -2.31 -21.93
C PHE A 10 13.60 -2.49 -22.40
N HIS A 11 14.60 -1.87 -21.76
CA HIS A 11 16.01 -2.01 -22.18
C HIS A 11 16.84 -3.01 -21.38
N ASP A 12 16.50 -3.29 -20.10
CA ASP A 12 17.39 -4.10 -19.26
C ASP A 12 16.64 -4.84 -18.14
N ARG A 13 16.03 -5.98 -18.50
CA ARG A 13 15.23 -6.83 -17.60
C ARG A 13 16.02 -7.37 -16.40
N SER A 14 17.36 -7.27 -16.42
CA SER A 14 18.25 -7.66 -15.30
C SER A 14 18.09 -6.79 -14.05
N LYS A 15 17.49 -5.60 -14.18
CA LYS A 15 17.40 -4.62 -13.09
C LYS A 15 16.07 -4.66 -12.31
N LEU A 16 15.26 -5.71 -12.45
CA LEU A 16 14.03 -5.92 -11.67
C LEU A 16 14.22 -5.78 -10.14
N THR A 17 15.45 -5.98 -9.66
CA THR A 17 15.84 -5.85 -8.25
C THR A 17 15.73 -4.44 -7.68
N LYS A 18 15.88 -3.37 -8.47
CA LYS A 18 15.93 -2.01 -7.88
C LYS A 18 14.56 -1.48 -7.45
N PRO A 19 13.44 -1.65 -8.19
CA PRO A 19 12.13 -1.23 -7.69
C PRO A 19 11.67 -1.99 -6.46
N VAL A 20 11.92 -3.31 -6.40
CA VAL A 20 11.60 -4.13 -5.23
C VAL A 20 12.51 -3.77 -4.05
N GLY A 21 13.83 -3.62 -4.29
CA GLY A 21 14.76 -3.17 -3.26
C GLY A 21 14.43 -1.77 -2.73
N PHE A 22 14.04 -0.85 -3.61
CA PHE A 22 13.55 0.47 -3.22
C PHE A 22 12.29 0.39 -2.35
N LEU A 23 11.30 -0.43 -2.74
CA LEU A 23 10.12 -0.67 -1.92
C LEU A 23 10.48 -1.21 -0.53
N VAL A 24 11.35 -2.23 -0.47
CA VAL A 24 11.76 -2.82 0.81
C VAL A 24 12.44 -1.78 1.72
N LEU A 25 13.35 -0.97 1.17
CA LEU A 25 14.05 0.06 1.93
C LEU A 25 13.09 1.15 2.43
N ILE A 26 12.19 1.64 1.58
CA ILE A 26 11.28 2.72 1.95
C ILE A 26 10.20 2.24 2.92
N VAL A 27 9.74 0.98 2.79
CA VAL A 27 8.82 0.35 3.74
C VAL A 27 9.49 0.14 5.09
N ALA A 28 10.75 -0.31 5.12
CA ALA A 28 11.48 -0.44 6.38
C ALA A 28 11.61 0.90 7.10
N LEU A 29 11.92 1.98 6.36
CA LEU A 29 12.00 3.33 6.92
C LEU A 29 10.63 3.86 7.39
N ALA A 30 9.58 3.66 6.59
CA ALA A 30 8.21 4.03 6.95
C ALA A 30 7.76 3.31 8.21
N THR A 31 7.95 1.99 8.28
CA THR A 31 7.64 1.19 9.47
C THR A 31 8.42 1.64 10.69
N TYR A 32 9.73 1.87 10.57
CA TYR A 32 10.52 2.36 11.69
C TYR A 32 9.94 3.64 12.28
N LEU A 33 9.56 4.61 11.42
CA LEU A 33 8.93 5.85 11.87
C LEU A 33 7.53 5.62 12.43
N THR A 34 6.67 4.87 11.74
CA THR A 34 5.32 4.57 12.21
C THR A 34 5.36 3.88 13.58
N VAL A 35 6.13 2.80 13.74
CA VAL A 35 6.21 2.08 15.02
C VAL A 35 6.84 2.97 16.10
N THR A 36 7.89 3.74 15.80
CA THR A 36 8.52 4.59 16.82
C THR A 36 7.58 5.67 17.34
N PHE A 37 6.82 6.34 16.47
CA PHE A 37 5.97 7.48 16.87
C PHE A 37 4.52 7.11 17.18
N PHE A 38 3.91 6.13 16.52
CA PHE A 38 2.55 5.69 16.84
C PHE A 38 2.51 4.82 18.10
N THR A 39 3.59 4.14 18.50
CA THR A 39 3.58 3.41 19.78
C THR A 39 3.47 4.37 20.99
N PHE A 40 3.71 5.66 20.81
CA PHE A 40 3.48 6.70 21.84
C PHE A 40 2.03 7.17 21.96
N GLN A 41 1.18 6.87 20.97
CA GLN A 41 -0.23 7.25 20.97
C GLN A 41 -1.03 5.94 20.90
N GLU A 42 -1.60 5.48 22.01
CA GLU A 42 -2.33 4.21 22.16
C GLU A 42 -3.57 4.02 21.25
N GLU A 43 -3.70 4.84 20.22
CA GLU A 43 -4.84 4.96 19.35
C GLU A 43 -4.48 4.44 17.97
N PHE A 44 -4.90 3.21 17.67
CA PHE A 44 -4.71 2.61 16.36
C PHE A 44 -6.05 2.52 15.63
N GLN A 45 -6.18 3.21 14.49
CA GLN A 45 -7.41 3.15 13.68
C GLN A 45 -7.30 2.07 12.59
N ILE A 46 -8.07 1.00 12.73
CA ILE A 46 -8.21 -0.06 11.71
C ILE A 46 -9.61 0.03 11.12
N ALA A 47 -9.72 0.26 9.80
CA ALA A 47 -10.99 0.26 9.07
C ALA A 47 -12.08 1.15 9.70
N GLY A 48 -11.70 2.29 10.29
CA GLY A 48 -12.63 3.21 10.96
C GLY A 48 -12.97 2.84 12.42
N MET A 49 -12.43 1.74 12.95
CA MET A 49 -12.47 1.43 14.38
C MET A 49 -11.23 1.97 15.07
N THR A 50 -11.44 2.87 16.03
CA THR A 50 -10.42 3.27 16.98
C THR A 50 -10.23 2.15 17.99
N ILE A 51 -9.08 1.47 17.93
CA ILE A 51 -8.68 0.50 18.94
C ILE A 51 -7.84 1.26 19.97
N HIS A 52 -8.40 1.41 21.17
CA HIS A 52 -7.66 1.90 22.33
C HIS A 52 -6.90 0.73 22.95
N ALA A 53 -5.58 0.84 23.00
CA ALA A 53 -4.73 -0.13 23.69
C ALA A 53 -4.76 0.08 25.21
N THR A 54 -5.95 0.19 25.82
CA THR A 54 -6.07 0.32 27.28
C THR A 54 -5.99 -1.08 27.93
N ASP A 55 -5.48 -1.15 29.16
CA ASP A 55 -5.39 -2.39 29.98
C ASP A 55 -6.76 -3.09 30.20
N SER A 56 -7.86 -2.41 29.90
CA SER A 56 -9.24 -2.92 29.95
C SER A 56 -9.74 -3.51 28.63
N SER A 57 -8.92 -3.54 27.58
CA SER A 57 -9.28 -4.17 26.32
C SER A 57 -9.33 -5.70 26.45
N PRO A 58 -10.26 -6.40 25.78
CA PRO A 58 -10.31 -7.86 25.78
C PRO A 58 -8.95 -8.45 25.35
N ASP A 59 -8.57 -9.61 25.89
CA ASP A 59 -7.31 -10.31 25.53
C ASP A 59 -7.12 -10.44 24.01
N THR A 60 -8.22 -10.65 23.28
CA THR A 60 -8.27 -10.69 21.81
C THR A 60 -7.76 -9.40 21.16
N THR A 61 -8.13 -8.23 21.68
CA THR A 61 -7.69 -6.92 21.16
C THR A 61 -6.19 -6.74 21.36
N HIS A 62 -5.68 -7.12 22.53
CA HIS A 62 -4.25 -7.06 22.82
C HIS A 62 -3.44 -7.98 21.88
N ASN A 63 -3.94 -9.19 21.61
CA ASN A 63 -3.30 -10.14 20.71
C ASN A 63 -3.29 -9.64 19.25
N ILE A 64 -4.37 -9.04 18.77
CA ILE A 64 -4.43 -8.43 17.43
C ILE A 64 -3.43 -7.28 17.30
N LEU A 65 -3.36 -6.39 18.29
CA LEU A 65 -2.42 -5.27 18.28
C LEU A 65 -0.96 -5.73 18.34
N ARG A 66 -0.67 -6.77 19.14
CA ARG A 66 0.67 -7.38 19.22
C ARG A 66 1.06 -7.99 17.87
N PHE A 67 0.19 -8.79 17.28
CA PHE A 67 0.40 -9.36 15.94
C PHE A 67 0.64 -8.26 14.90
N PHE A 68 -0.18 -7.21 14.92
CA PHE A 68 -0.02 -6.10 13.99
C PHE A 68 1.35 -5.42 14.12
N LYS A 69 1.79 -5.12 15.35
CA LYS A 69 3.10 -4.50 15.61
C LYS A 69 4.26 -5.40 15.15
N GLU A 70 4.19 -6.69 15.45
CA GLU A 70 5.24 -7.66 15.10
C GLU A 70 5.37 -7.87 13.59
N TYR A 71 4.23 -7.93 12.88
CA TYR A 71 4.19 -8.24 11.45
C TYR A 71 3.96 -7.02 10.55
N PHE A 72 4.00 -5.79 11.06
CA PHE A 72 3.63 -4.58 10.31
C PHE A 72 4.40 -4.43 8.98
N ASN A 73 5.72 -4.63 9.01
CA ASN A 73 6.57 -4.62 7.82
C ASN A 73 6.10 -5.62 6.74
N LEU A 74 5.72 -6.83 7.17
CA LEU A 74 5.28 -7.88 6.26
C LEU A 74 3.90 -7.55 5.68
N LEU A 75 2.99 -7.01 6.49
CA LEU A 75 1.68 -6.56 6.02
C LEU A 75 1.82 -5.47 4.95
N LEU A 76 2.72 -4.49 5.15
CA LEU A 76 3.01 -3.46 4.16
C LEU A 76 3.61 -4.01 2.86
N LEU A 77 4.48 -5.01 2.92
CA LEU A 77 5.03 -5.65 1.71
C LEU A 77 3.99 -6.51 0.99
N LEU A 78 3.10 -7.15 1.73
CA LEU A 78 2.08 -8.04 1.18
C LEU A 78 1.02 -7.28 0.36
N VAL A 79 0.93 -5.96 0.50
CA VAL A 79 0.06 -5.13 -0.35
C VAL A 79 0.43 -5.23 -1.84
N LEU A 80 1.70 -5.49 -2.13
CA LEU A 80 2.27 -5.52 -3.48
C LEU A 80 1.57 -6.52 -4.43
N PRO A 81 1.45 -7.83 -4.12
CA PRO A 81 0.78 -8.78 -4.99
C PRO A 81 -0.70 -8.45 -5.26
N PHE A 82 -1.41 -7.83 -4.30
CA PHE A 82 -2.81 -7.44 -4.52
C PHE A 82 -2.93 -6.27 -5.48
N TYR A 83 -2.04 -5.28 -5.38
CA TYR A 83 -1.95 -4.17 -6.34
C TYR A 83 -1.53 -4.64 -7.74
N ALA A 84 -0.59 -5.58 -7.79
CA ALA A 84 -0.23 -6.25 -9.03
C ALA A 84 -1.44 -6.98 -9.65
N LEU A 85 -2.23 -7.68 -8.85
CA LEU A 85 -3.39 -8.44 -9.32
C LEU A 85 -4.51 -7.54 -9.83
N GLY A 86 -4.87 -6.48 -9.10
CA GLY A 86 -5.92 -5.56 -9.54
C GLY A 86 -5.53 -4.80 -10.82
N SER A 87 -4.28 -4.36 -10.93
CA SER A 87 -3.79 -3.75 -12.17
C SER A 87 -3.68 -4.77 -13.32
N TYR A 88 -3.28 -6.01 -13.05
CA TYR A 88 -3.21 -7.07 -14.06
C TYR A 88 -4.58 -7.38 -14.66
N TRP A 89 -5.64 -7.45 -13.84
CA TRP A 89 -6.99 -7.70 -14.33
C TRP A 89 -7.53 -6.56 -15.20
N LEU A 90 -7.34 -5.30 -14.79
CA LEU A 90 -7.97 -4.16 -15.47
C LEU A 90 -7.14 -3.57 -16.62
N PHE A 91 -5.83 -3.83 -16.65
CA PHE A 91 -4.93 -3.41 -17.73
C PHE A 91 -4.38 -4.58 -18.55
N ARG A 92 -5.01 -5.76 -18.49
CA ARG A 92 -4.61 -6.98 -19.23
C ARG A 92 -4.41 -6.76 -20.74
N LYS A 93 -5.11 -5.78 -21.33
CA LYS A 93 -5.03 -5.46 -22.77
C LYS A 93 -3.67 -4.90 -23.20
N ASN A 94 -2.83 -4.46 -22.27
CA ASN A 94 -1.56 -3.84 -22.60
C ASN A 94 -0.46 -4.86 -23.00
N ARG A 95 -0.72 -6.18 -22.92
CA ARG A 95 0.24 -7.30 -23.13
C ARG A 95 1.32 -7.47 -22.05
N TRP A 96 1.11 -6.90 -20.86
CA TRP A 96 2.07 -6.99 -19.76
C TRP A 96 1.81 -8.29 -18.99
N ASN A 97 2.88 -8.96 -18.56
CA ASN A 97 2.75 -10.17 -17.73
C ASN A 97 2.60 -9.80 -16.24
N PHE A 98 2.19 -10.77 -15.41
CA PHE A 98 1.98 -10.52 -13.98
C PHE A 98 3.25 -10.04 -13.25
N ALA A 99 4.43 -10.53 -13.63
CA ALA A 99 5.69 -10.10 -13.04
C ALA A 99 6.01 -8.62 -13.36
N GLU A 100 5.69 -8.15 -14.56
CA GLU A 100 5.83 -6.74 -14.93
C GLU A 100 4.85 -5.86 -14.13
N HIS A 101 3.61 -6.31 -13.95
CA HIS A 101 2.65 -5.66 -13.04
C HIS A 101 3.19 -5.60 -11.60
N LEU A 102 3.84 -6.65 -11.11
CA LEU A 102 4.45 -6.68 -9.79
C LEU A 102 5.56 -5.60 -9.68
N VAL A 103 6.40 -5.46 -10.69
CA VAL A 103 7.50 -4.48 -10.67
C VAL A 103 7.00 -3.05 -10.78
N ILE A 104 6.00 -2.79 -11.64
CA ILE A 104 5.34 -1.49 -11.72
C ILE A 104 4.78 -1.10 -10.36
N ASN A 105 4.02 -2.01 -9.73
CA ASN A 105 3.37 -1.72 -8.46
C ASN A 105 4.40 -1.58 -7.33
N ALA A 106 5.52 -2.30 -7.37
CA ALA A 106 6.62 -2.08 -6.42
C ALA A 106 7.16 -0.66 -6.50
N TYR A 107 7.31 -0.12 -7.72
CA TYR A 107 7.73 1.27 -7.91
C TYR A 107 6.67 2.25 -7.41
N ILE A 108 5.40 2.07 -7.79
CA ILE A 108 4.30 2.98 -7.41
C ILE A 108 4.12 2.99 -5.89
N LEU A 109 4.07 1.82 -5.25
CA LEU A 109 3.97 1.70 -3.80
C LEU A 109 5.21 2.27 -3.09
N GLY A 110 6.39 2.13 -3.68
CA GLY A 110 7.61 2.72 -3.11
C GLY A 110 7.53 4.24 -3.06
N TYR A 111 7.06 4.88 -4.13
CA TYR A 111 6.85 6.32 -4.17
C TYR A 111 5.68 6.77 -3.30
N GLN A 112 4.61 5.98 -3.19
CA GLN A 112 3.54 6.23 -2.23
C GLN A 112 4.10 6.27 -0.80
N ASN A 113 4.95 5.32 -0.42
CA ASN A 113 5.58 5.30 0.90
C ASN A 113 6.56 6.48 1.09
N ALA A 114 7.26 6.91 0.05
CA ALA A 114 8.06 8.13 0.11
C ALA A 114 7.19 9.40 0.32
N ILE A 115 6.02 9.47 -0.34
CA ILE A 115 5.04 10.53 -0.10
C ILE A 115 4.53 10.45 1.35
N TYR A 116 4.22 9.25 1.85
CA TYR A 116 3.84 9.07 3.25
C TYR A 116 4.90 9.61 4.21
N LEU A 117 6.18 9.30 3.98
CA LEU A 117 7.29 9.83 4.79
C LEU A 117 7.38 11.36 4.76
N LEU A 118 7.19 11.96 3.59
CA LEU A 118 7.20 13.42 3.44
C LEU A 118 6.03 14.07 4.19
N PHE A 119 4.86 13.44 4.17
CA PHE A 119 3.66 13.92 4.85
C PHE A 119 3.55 13.45 6.30
N PHE A 120 4.47 12.62 6.78
CA PHE A 120 4.43 12.03 8.12
C PHE A 120 4.25 13.08 9.24
N PRO A 121 4.97 14.23 9.24
CA PRO A 121 4.77 15.25 10.27
C PRO A 121 3.37 15.90 10.22
N LEU A 122 2.76 15.96 9.04
CA LEU A 122 1.43 16.55 8.84
C LEU A 122 0.33 15.64 9.39
N LEU A 123 0.58 14.33 9.52
CA LEU A 123 -0.40 13.36 10.03
C LEU A 123 -0.84 13.62 11.47
N PHE A 124 -0.05 14.38 12.23
CA PHE A 124 -0.39 14.79 13.60
C PHE A 124 -1.38 15.98 13.65
N LEU A 125 -1.69 16.62 12.52
CA LEU A 125 -2.66 17.71 12.44
C LEU A 125 -4.08 17.17 12.21
N PRO A 126 -5.13 17.77 12.81
CA PRO A 126 -6.51 17.37 12.57
C PRO A 126 -6.88 17.43 11.08
N GLY A 127 -7.52 16.37 10.57
CA GLY A 127 -8.00 16.30 9.18
C GLY A 127 -6.95 15.98 8.11
N SER A 128 -5.66 15.91 8.48
CA SER A 128 -4.54 15.59 7.59
C SER A 128 -4.63 14.20 6.96
N HIS A 129 -5.25 13.23 7.66
CA HIS A 129 -5.45 11.88 7.16
C HIS A 129 -6.27 11.86 5.87
N ASN A 130 -7.36 12.64 5.80
CA ASN A 130 -8.20 12.73 4.60
C ASN A 130 -7.44 13.34 3.42
N ILE A 131 -6.57 14.32 3.70
CA ILE A 131 -5.69 14.94 2.69
C ILE A 131 -4.71 13.90 2.14
N TYR A 132 -4.08 13.10 3.02
CA TYR A 132 -3.18 12.02 2.62
C TYR A 132 -3.90 10.95 1.78
N LEU A 133 -5.11 10.53 2.17
CA LEU A 133 -5.91 9.57 1.39
C LEU A 133 -6.23 10.11 -0.01
N LEU A 134 -6.65 11.37 -0.11
CA LEU A 134 -6.94 12.01 -1.38
C LEU A 134 -5.68 12.14 -2.25
N ALA A 135 -4.56 12.56 -1.66
CA ALA A 135 -3.27 12.65 -2.35
C ALA A 135 -2.82 11.28 -2.89
N THR A 136 -2.98 10.23 -2.08
CA THR A 136 -2.66 8.84 -2.46
C THR A 136 -3.53 8.37 -3.61
N LEU A 137 -4.83 8.61 -3.57
CA LEU A 137 -5.75 8.27 -4.65
C LEU A 137 -5.37 8.99 -5.95
N ILE A 138 -5.19 10.32 -5.90
CA ILE A 138 -4.79 11.13 -7.06
C ILE A 138 -3.48 10.61 -7.65
N TYR A 139 -2.49 10.31 -6.80
CA TYR A 139 -1.21 9.75 -7.22
C TYR A 139 -1.37 8.42 -7.95
N HIS A 140 -2.17 7.48 -7.45
CA HIS A 140 -2.41 6.19 -8.11
C HIS A 140 -3.09 6.36 -9.46
N LEU A 141 -4.12 7.20 -9.52
CA LEU A 141 -4.83 7.48 -10.78
C LEU A 141 -3.88 8.07 -11.82
N TYR A 142 -3.04 9.01 -11.42
CA TYR A 142 -2.01 9.59 -12.29
C TYR A 142 -0.97 8.54 -12.72
N ALA A 143 -0.41 7.78 -11.78
CA ALA A 143 0.63 6.80 -12.03
C ALA A 143 0.15 5.69 -12.98
N TYR A 144 -1.04 5.13 -12.76
CA TYR A 144 -1.60 4.10 -13.63
C TYR A 144 -1.90 4.63 -15.04
N ARG A 145 -2.46 5.84 -15.16
CA ARG A 145 -2.69 6.44 -16.48
C ARG A 145 -1.40 6.68 -17.25
N LEU A 146 -0.35 7.09 -16.54
CA LEU A 146 0.96 7.36 -17.13
C LEU A 146 1.67 6.07 -17.55
N VAL A 147 1.68 5.04 -16.69
CA VAL A 147 2.42 3.79 -16.94
C VAL A 147 1.70 2.90 -17.95
N PHE A 148 0.38 2.78 -17.84
CA PHE A 148 -0.41 1.94 -18.74
C PHE A 148 -0.91 2.68 -20.00
N GLU A 149 -0.38 3.88 -20.27
CA GLU A 149 -0.72 4.69 -21.45
C GLU A 149 -2.24 4.73 -21.69
N ALA A 150 -2.99 5.00 -20.62
CA ALA A 150 -4.45 4.97 -20.63
C ALA A 150 -5.02 6.40 -20.53
N PRO A 151 -4.98 7.19 -21.63
CA PRO A 151 -5.51 8.54 -21.65
C PRO A 151 -7.05 8.55 -21.62
N GLY A 152 -7.61 9.72 -21.31
CA GLY A 152 -9.04 9.96 -21.31
C GLY A 152 -9.82 9.31 -20.16
N PHE A 153 -11.14 9.48 -20.21
CA PHE A 153 -12.06 9.06 -19.14
C PHE A 153 -12.11 7.54 -18.95
N ARG A 154 -12.05 6.76 -20.04
CA ARG A 154 -11.99 5.28 -19.96
C ARG A 154 -10.74 4.80 -19.22
N GLY A 155 -9.60 5.46 -19.42
CA GLY A 155 -8.37 5.16 -18.70
C GLY A 155 -8.46 5.52 -17.22
N LEU A 156 -9.12 6.64 -16.89
CA LEU A 156 -9.39 7.04 -15.51
C LEU A 156 -10.27 6.02 -14.78
N ILE A 157 -11.36 5.55 -15.40
CA ILE A 157 -12.24 4.51 -14.83
C ILE A 157 -11.46 3.22 -14.57
N ARG A 158 -10.61 2.79 -15.52
CA ARG A 158 -9.78 1.59 -15.33
C ARG A 158 -8.76 1.77 -14.21
N ALA A 159 -8.13 2.94 -14.11
CA ALA A 159 -7.19 3.23 -13.04
C ALA A 159 -7.86 3.21 -11.66
N PHE A 160 -9.04 3.84 -11.57
CA PHE A 160 -9.85 3.84 -10.36
C PHE A 160 -10.32 2.44 -9.99
N GLY A 161 -10.85 1.69 -10.95
CA GLY A 161 -11.24 0.30 -10.75
C GLY A 161 -10.08 -0.57 -10.31
N ALA A 162 -8.88 -0.38 -10.88
CA ALA A 162 -7.71 -1.18 -10.53
C ALA A 162 -7.26 -0.89 -9.09
N PHE A 163 -7.24 0.39 -8.70
CA PHE A 163 -7.00 0.80 -7.33
C PHE A 163 -8.04 0.20 -6.38
N LEU A 164 -9.33 0.35 -6.69
CA LEU A 164 -10.42 -0.13 -5.84
C LEU A 164 -10.40 -1.66 -5.67
N VAL A 165 -10.24 -2.41 -6.75
CA VAL A 165 -10.15 -3.89 -6.69
C VAL A 165 -8.93 -4.32 -5.87
N SER A 166 -7.78 -3.69 -6.08
CA SER A 166 -6.56 -3.97 -5.31
C SER A 166 -6.76 -3.73 -3.82
N TYR A 167 -7.38 -2.60 -3.48
CA TYR A 167 -7.68 -2.21 -2.11
C TYR A 167 -8.65 -3.21 -1.47
N LEU A 168 -9.77 -3.52 -2.13
CA LEU A 168 -10.75 -4.48 -1.62
C LEU A 168 -10.15 -5.87 -1.38
N LEU A 169 -9.34 -6.38 -2.32
CA LEU A 169 -8.69 -7.68 -2.17
C LEU A 169 -7.71 -7.70 -1.00
N TYR A 170 -6.92 -6.64 -0.84
CA TYR A 170 -5.98 -6.53 0.28
C TYR A 170 -6.71 -6.45 1.62
N TYR A 171 -7.73 -5.60 1.76
CA TYR A 171 -8.47 -5.47 3.02
C TYR A 171 -9.29 -6.73 3.36
N LEU A 172 -9.83 -7.43 2.35
CA LEU A 172 -10.45 -8.73 2.57
C LEU A 172 -9.44 -9.74 3.12
N PHE A 173 -8.23 -9.79 2.56
CA PHE A 173 -7.16 -10.64 3.06
C PHE A 173 -6.77 -10.29 4.51
N ILE A 174 -6.58 -9.00 4.82
CA ILE A 174 -6.26 -8.55 6.18
C ILE A 174 -7.36 -8.91 7.18
N ALA A 175 -8.64 -8.75 6.80
CA ALA A 175 -9.75 -9.13 7.64
C ALA A 175 -9.75 -10.64 7.97
N ILE A 176 -9.48 -11.50 6.97
CA ILE A 176 -9.35 -12.95 7.17
C ILE A 176 -8.20 -13.27 8.13
N VAL A 177 -7.04 -12.62 7.96
CA VAL A 177 -5.89 -12.81 8.86
C VAL A 177 -6.24 -12.42 10.29
N PHE A 178 -6.85 -11.26 10.52
CA PHE A 178 -7.21 -10.82 11.87
C PHE A 178 -8.29 -11.69 12.52
N VAL A 179 -9.28 -12.16 11.76
CA VAL A 179 -10.26 -13.13 12.26
C VAL A 179 -9.56 -14.44 12.63
N GLY A 180 -8.60 -14.90 11.83
CA GLY A 180 -7.80 -16.09 12.15
C GLY A 180 -6.99 -15.92 13.44
N VAL A 181 -6.33 -14.78 13.62
CA VAL A 181 -5.62 -14.44 14.87
C VAL A 181 -6.57 -14.39 16.06
N ALA A 182 -7.76 -13.79 15.90
CA ALA A 182 -8.75 -13.68 16.96
C ALA A 182 -9.38 -15.01 17.40
N ILE A 183 -9.37 -16.03 16.54
CA ILE A 183 -9.90 -17.37 16.84
C ILE A 183 -8.81 -18.27 17.45
N LEU A 184 -7.55 -18.11 17.04
CA LEU A 184 -6.44 -18.95 17.46
C LEU A 184 -5.85 -18.58 18.83
N PHE A 185 -6.08 -17.34 19.29
CA PHE A 185 -5.59 -16.80 20.56
C PHE A 185 -6.76 -16.33 21.43
#